data_AF-I4Y559-F1
#
_entry.id   AF-I4Y559-F1
#
_cell.length_a   1.000
_cell.length_b   1.000
_cell.length_c   1.000
_cell.angle_alpha   90.00
_cell.angle_beta   90.00
_cell.angle_gamma   90.00
#
_symmetry.space_group_name_H-M   'P 1'
#
loop_
_entity.id
_entity.type
_entity.pdbx_description
1 polymer ?
#
loop_
_entity_poly.entity_id
_entity_poly.type
_entity_poly.pdbx_seq_one_letter_code
_entity_poly.pdbx_strand_id
1 'polypeptide(L)'
;MLEARMSEAGTLKKVLDAVRDLISDANWECNEDGISLQAMDNSHVALVTVHLSQDAFEPYRCDRNMPLGINLGSLTKVIKCAKDNDLVTLKADDSGESLGLTFESSNTDRIGEYSIKLLDIDQEHLGIPVTQYDSVISMPSSEFQRICRDLSQLGESIRIDASKEGIRFSVEGDVGKASVLLKQSSGASIEREEESEEEEEEEEDEDEDVKPNVDEDEEGDVKPKDKKRKSSKGGNKTKKVKKAKKDVVEDGVSISLQQQVSLTFSLKYLNNFTRSTPLSNRVTLSLSKDIPLLLEYEFAAGHIKYFLAPKIGDEDAE
;
A
#
# COMPACT_ATOMS: atom_id res chain seq x y z
N MET A 1 16.59 -10.50 -18.38
CA MET A 1 16.37 -9.15 -18.92
C MET A 1 15.15 -8.56 -18.21
N LEU A 2 15.14 -7.23 -18.03
CA LEU A 2 13.97 -6.47 -17.60
C LEU A 2 13.40 -5.67 -18.76
N GLU A 3 12.09 -5.74 -18.95
CA GLU A 3 11.28 -4.81 -19.74
C GLU A 3 10.01 -4.50 -18.97
N ALA A 4 9.83 -3.25 -18.54
CA ALA A 4 8.68 -2.82 -17.76
C ALA A 4 8.13 -1.51 -18.33
N ARG A 5 6.91 -1.52 -18.85
CA ARG A 5 6.27 -0.35 -19.48
C ARG A 5 5.09 0.15 -18.66
N MET A 6 5.18 1.36 -18.13
CA MET A 6 4.08 1.99 -17.41
C MET A 6 3.41 3.05 -18.29
N SER A 7 2.08 3.15 -18.18
CA SER A 7 1.24 4.05 -18.98
C SER A 7 1.47 5.54 -18.69
N GLU A 8 1.84 5.88 -17.45
CA GLU A 8 1.99 7.27 -17.00
C GLU A 8 3.29 7.47 -16.23
N ALA A 9 4.27 8.15 -16.85
CA ALA A 9 5.52 8.54 -16.20
C ALA A 9 5.32 9.40 -14.94
N GLY A 10 4.17 10.08 -14.82
CA GLY A 10 3.78 10.85 -13.64
C GLY A 10 3.83 10.05 -12.34
N THR A 11 3.46 8.77 -12.36
CA THR A 11 3.51 7.90 -11.18
C THR A 11 4.95 7.70 -10.71
N LEU A 12 5.86 7.33 -11.62
CA LEU A 12 7.27 7.12 -11.30
C LEU A 12 7.94 8.43 -10.82
N LYS A 13 7.58 9.58 -11.39
CA LYS A 13 8.04 10.88 -10.90
C LYS A 13 7.64 11.16 -9.47
N LYS A 14 6.38 10.89 -9.11
CA LYS A 14 5.88 11.10 -7.75
C LYS A 14 6.55 10.15 -6.76
N VAL A 15 6.76 8.87 -7.15
CA VAL A 15 7.51 7.90 -6.35
C VAL A 15 8.94 8.38 -6.11
N LEU A 16 9.64 8.86 -7.15
CA LEU A 16 10.99 9.39 -7.00
C LEU A 16 11.03 10.66 -6.14
N ASP A 17 10.07 11.58 -6.30
CA ASP A 17 9.99 12.78 -5.44
C ASP A 17 9.76 12.42 -3.97
N ALA A 18 8.97 11.38 -3.71
CA ALA A 18 8.65 10.89 -2.37
C ALA A 18 9.84 10.33 -1.59
N VAL A 19 10.88 9.84 -2.28
CA VAL A 19 12.05 9.21 -1.64
C VAL A 19 13.35 10.01 -1.76
N ARG A 20 13.41 11.01 -2.64
CA ARG A 20 14.66 11.73 -2.99
C ARG A 20 15.40 12.40 -1.82
N ASP A 21 14.68 12.80 -0.78
CA ASP A 21 15.25 13.52 0.37
C ASP A 21 15.67 12.55 1.49
N LEU A 22 15.36 11.26 1.35
CA LEU A 22 15.75 10.20 2.27
C LEU A 22 16.98 9.45 1.77
N ILE A 23 17.06 9.21 0.46
CA ILE A 23 18.05 8.32 -0.16
C ILE A 23 18.67 8.94 -1.42
N SER A 24 19.99 8.80 -1.56
CA SER A 24 20.73 9.30 -2.74
C SER A 24 20.91 8.22 -3.80
N ASP A 25 21.21 7.00 -3.37
CA ASP A 25 21.55 5.85 -4.18
C ASP A 25 20.87 4.63 -3.55
N ALA A 26 20.28 3.76 -4.37
CA ALA A 26 19.60 2.57 -3.90
C ALA A 26 19.51 1.51 -4.99
N ASN A 27 19.44 0.24 -4.57
CA ASN A 27 19.06 -0.85 -5.46
C ASN A 27 17.54 -0.87 -5.64
N TRP A 28 17.11 -0.92 -6.91
CA TRP A 28 15.76 -1.22 -7.31
C TRP A 28 15.70 -2.69 -7.72
N GLU A 29 15.14 -3.52 -6.84
CA GLU A 29 14.99 -4.96 -7.05
C GLU A 29 13.86 -5.23 -8.03
N CYS A 30 14.19 -5.84 -9.16
CA CYS A 30 13.21 -6.28 -10.13
C CYS A 30 13.08 -7.81 -10.05
N ASN A 31 11.86 -8.32 -9.90
CA ASN A 31 11.54 -9.74 -9.82
C ASN A 31 10.18 -10.03 -10.49
N GLU A 32 9.64 -11.24 -10.36
CA GLU A 32 8.34 -11.59 -10.95
C GLU A 32 7.16 -10.79 -10.36
N ASP A 33 7.26 -10.35 -9.10
CA ASP A 33 6.20 -9.60 -8.41
C ASP A 33 6.16 -8.13 -8.84
N GLY A 34 7.27 -7.59 -9.34
CA GLY A 34 7.36 -6.21 -9.79
C GLY A 34 8.71 -5.55 -9.52
N ILE A 35 8.68 -4.26 -9.20
CA ILE A 35 9.87 -3.46 -8.91
C ILE A 35 9.77 -2.92 -7.49
N SER A 36 10.76 -3.21 -6.65
CA SER A 36 10.79 -2.77 -5.27
C SER A 36 12.10 -2.07 -4.89
N LEU A 37 12.05 -1.28 -3.84
CA LEU A 37 13.21 -0.61 -3.26
C LEU A 37 13.06 -0.66 -1.75
N GLN A 38 14.14 -0.95 -1.04
CA GLN A 38 14.24 -0.81 0.39
C GLN A 38 15.55 -0.09 0.72
N ALA A 39 15.48 0.97 1.53
CA ALA A 39 16.68 1.70 1.92
C ALA A 39 16.47 2.48 3.23
N MET A 40 17.56 2.63 3.99
CA MET A 40 17.63 3.50 5.17
C MET A 40 18.11 4.90 4.78
N ASP A 41 17.73 5.90 5.56
CA ASP A 41 18.34 7.22 5.47
C ASP A 41 19.77 7.23 6.06
N ASN A 42 20.54 8.26 5.76
CA ASN A 42 21.94 8.38 6.24
C ASN A 42 22.10 8.36 7.77
N SER A 43 21.04 8.66 8.53
CA SER A 43 21.08 8.59 10.00
C SER A 43 20.61 7.25 10.57
N HIS A 44 20.12 6.34 9.72
CA HIS A 44 19.53 5.07 10.12
C HIS A 44 18.34 5.19 11.09
N VAL A 45 17.62 6.31 11.03
CA VAL A 45 16.43 6.60 11.87
C VAL A 45 15.14 6.29 11.11
N ALA A 46 15.17 6.39 9.78
CA ALA A 46 14.05 6.11 8.90
C ALA A 46 14.39 5.05 7.85
N LEU A 47 13.45 4.14 7.61
CA LEU A 47 13.47 3.18 6.51
C LEU A 47 12.35 3.53 5.54
N VAL A 48 12.61 3.44 4.24
CA VAL A 48 11.59 3.49 3.20
C VAL A 48 11.55 2.18 2.44
N THR A 49 10.33 1.70 2.17
CA THR A 49 10.09 0.63 1.20
C THR A 49 9.12 1.11 0.14
N VAL A 50 9.48 0.93 -1.11
CA VAL A 50 8.61 1.15 -2.28
C VAL A 50 8.36 -0.19 -2.92
N HIS A 51 7.14 -0.46 -3.31
CA HIS A 51 6.80 -1.60 -4.15
C HIS A 51 5.85 -1.14 -5.26
N LEU A 52 6.23 -1.44 -6.50
CA LEU A 52 5.41 -1.29 -7.69
C LEU A 52 5.09 -2.70 -8.20
N SER A 53 3.82 -3.09 -8.17
CA SER A 53 3.38 -4.40 -8.65
C SER A 53 3.66 -4.56 -10.15
N GLN A 54 3.91 -5.78 -10.61
CA GLN A 54 3.99 -6.09 -12.04
C GLN A 54 2.75 -5.60 -12.82
N ASP A 55 1.57 -5.58 -12.19
CA ASP A 55 0.31 -5.13 -12.78
C ASP A 55 0.31 -3.61 -13.07
N ALA A 56 1.24 -2.86 -12.49
CA ALA A 56 1.45 -1.46 -12.84
C ALA A 56 2.07 -1.27 -14.23
N PHE A 57 2.51 -2.36 -14.88
CA PHE A 57 3.24 -2.33 -16.13
C PHE A 57 2.60 -3.23 -17.20
N GLU A 58 2.56 -2.76 -18.44
CA GLU A 58 2.06 -3.47 -19.60
C GLU A 58 2.92 -3.13 -20.84
N PRO A 59 3.82 -4.04 -21.31
CA PRO A 59 4.16 -5.32 -20.70
C PRO A 59 5.08 -5.17 -19.46
N TYR A 60 5.03 -6.19 -18.59
CA TYR A 60 6.06 -6.47 -17.59
C TYR A 60 6.77 -7.78 -17.92
N ARG A 61 8.09 -7.78 -17.90
CA ARG A 61 8.91 -8.99 -18.04
C ARG A 61 10.18 -8.84 -17.21
N CYS A 62 10.41 -9.76 -16.29
CA CYS A 62 11.64 -9.88 -15.54
C CYS A 62 12.08 -11.35 -15.58
N ASP A 63 13.11 -11.68 -16.37
CA ASP A 63 13.50 -13.10 -16.54
C ASP A 63 14.17 -13.70 -15.29
N ARG A 64 14.79 -12.85 -14.45
CA ARG A 64 15.55 -13.22 -13.25
C ARG A 64 15.58 -12.04 -12.29
N ASN A 65 15.63 -12.32 -10.99
CA ASN A 65 15.83 -11.29 -9.98
C ASN A 65 17.08 -10.47 -10.28
N MET A 66 16.92 -9.16 -10.39
CA MET A 66 17.96 -8.25 -10.83
C MET A 66 17.95 -6.96 -9.99
N PRO A 67 18.96 -6.75 -9.13
CA PRO A 67 19.15 -5.47 -8.44
C PRO A 67 19.68 -4.43 -9.43
N LEU A 68 19.00 -3.29 -9.52
CA LEU A 68 19.46 -2.15 -10.32
C LEU A 68 19.94 -1.03 -9.40
N GLY A 69 21.25 -0.93 -9.20
CA GLY A 69 21.86 0.15 -8.41
C GLY A 69 21.77 1.48 -9.14
N ILE A 70 20.96 2.41 -8.62
CA ILE A 70 20.65 3.66 -9.31
C ILE A 70 20.95 4.85 -8.41
N ASN A 71 21.63 5.85 -8.97
CA ASN A 71 21.67 7.19 -8.39
C ASN A 71 20.34 7.91 -8.64
N LEU A 72 19.56 8.13 -7.58
CA LEU A 72 18.21 8.70 -7.68
C LEU A 72 18.24 10.14 -8.19
N GLY A 73 19.31 10.90 -7.93
CA GLY A 73 19.49 12.24 -8.47
C GLY A 73 19.58 12.24 -10.00
N SER A 74 20.24 11.23 -10.58
CA SER A 74 20.40 11.06 -12.02
C SER A 74 19.10 10.56 -12.65
N LEU A 75 18.46 9.56 -12.05
CA LEU A 75 17.14 9.08 -12.49
C LEU A 75 16.08 10.20 -12.45
N THR A 76 16.07 11.01 -11.40
CA THR A 76 15.19 12.18 -11.28
C THR A 76 15.44 13.23 -12.37
N LYS A 77 16.69 13.42 -12.80
CA LYS A 77 16.99 14.35 -13.91
C LYS A 77 16.48 13.80 -15.24
N VAL A 78 16.62 12.50 -15.49
CA VAL A 78 16.17 11.87 -16.74
C VAL A 78 14.64 11.81 -16.81
N ILE A 79 13.95 11.39 -15.74
CA ILE A 79 12.49 11.28 -15.73
C ILE A 79 11.79 12.65 -15.92
N LYS A 80 12.46 13.76 -15.55
CA LYS A 80 11.97 15.13 -15.82
C LYS A 80 11.87 15.47 -17.31
N CYS A 81 12.48 14.69 -18.19
CA CYS A 81 12.36 14.86 -19.64
C CYS A 81 11.05 14.29 -20.22
N ALA A 82 10.30 13.49 -19.45
CA ALA A 82 8.96 13.03 -19.78
C ALA A 82 7.91 14.06 -19.33
N LYS A 83 6.74 14.09 -19.97
CA LYS A 83 5.50 14.65 -19.38
C LYS A 83 4.88 13.63 -18.43
N ASP A 84 3.85 14.01 -17.68
CA ASP A 84 3.25 13.11 -16.68
C ASP A 84 2.41 12.02 -17.35
N ASN A 85 1.84 12.32 -18.51
CA ASN A 85 1.01 11.43 -19.32
C ASN A 85 1.76 10.75 -20.48
N ASP A 86 3.09 10.84 -20.49
CA ASP A 86 3.92 10.09 -21.43
C ASP A 86 4.07 8.65 -20.92
N LEU A 87 4.11 7.67 -21.82
CA LEU A 87 4.45 6.30 -21.46
C LEU A 87 5.93 6.22 -21.11
N VAL A 88 6.28 5.39 -20.14
CA VAL A 88 7.67 5.11 -19.78
C VAL A 88 7.96 3.63 -19.89
N THR A 89 9.00 3.28 -20.64
CA THR A 89 9.52 1.91 -20.70
C THR A 89 10.91 1.88 -20.07
N LEU A 90 11.08 1.00 -19.07
CA LEU A 90 12.35 0.69 -18.42
C LEU A 90 12.90 -0.60 -19.04
N LYS A 91 14.16 -0.57 -19.46
CA LYS A 91 14.84 -1.75 -20.03
C LYS A 91 16.23 -1.90 -19.42
N ALA A 92 16.52 -3.08 -18.91
CA ALA A 92 17.87 -3.46 -18.50
C ALA A 92 18.18 -4.86 -19.05
N ASP A 93 19.35 -5.00 -19.66
CA ASP A 93 19.83 -6.30 -20.12
C ASP A 93 20.48 -7.08 -18.97
N ASP A 94 20.91 -8.30 -19.25
CA ASP A 94 21.55 -9.17 -18.25
C ASP A 94 22.96 -8.71 -17.86
N SER A 95 23.52 -7.69 -18.52
CA SER A 95 24.83 -7.16 -18.17
C SER A 95 24.79 -6.32 -16.89
N GLY A 96 23.64 -5.71 -16.58
CA GLY A 96 23.49 -4.81 -15.44
C GLY A 96 24.36 -3.55 -15.53
N GLU A 97 24.85 -3.16 -16.71
CA GLU A 97 25.71 -1.97 -16.86
C GLU A 97 24.92 -0.67 -16.96
N SER A 98 23.73 -0.72 -17.57
CA SER A 98 22.91 0.48 -17.77
C SER A 98 21.42 0.18 -17.78
N LEU A 99 20.64 1.17 -17.32
CA LEU A 99 19.18 1.20 -17.44
C LEU A 99 18.80 2.11 -18.60
N GLY A 100 18.13 1.55 -19.60
CA GLY A 100 17.47 2.27 -20.67
C GLY A 100 16.09 2.78 -20.25
N LEU A 101 15.79 4.04 -20.57
CA LEU A 101 14.48 4.65 -20.40
C LEU A 101 13.98 5.18 -21.73
N THR A 102 12.78 4.77 -22.13
CA THR A 102 12.10 5.29 -23.33
C THR A 102 10.85 6.03 -22.89
N PHE A 103 10.70 7.28 -23.32
CA PHE A 103 9.50 8.09 -23.10
C PHE A 103 8.79 8.32 -24.42
N GLU A 104 7.53 7.90 -24.48
CA GLU A 104 6.68 8.04 -25.67
C GLU A 104 5.52 8.96 -25.34
N SER A 105 5.33 10.01 -26.14
CA SER A 105 4.23 10.92 -25.89
C SER A 105 2.91 10.37 -26.41
N SER A 106 1.88 10.44 -25.58
CA SER A 106 0.51 10.02 -25.96
C SER A 106 -0.14 10.92 -27.02
N ASN A 107 0.36 12.15 -27.19
CA ASN A 107 -0.26 13.16 -28.06
C ASN A 107 0.52 13.46 -29.35
N THR A 108 1.76 12.97 -29.47
CA THR A 108 2.67 13.29 -30.58
C THR A 108 3.58 12.10 -30.85
N ASP A 109 4.12 11.97 -32.06
CA ASP A 109 5.08 10.90 -32.43
C ASP A 109 6.48 11.09 -31.79
N ARG A 110 6.59 11.83 -30.69
CA ARG A 110 7.85 12.07 -29.98
C ARG A 110 8.21 10.83 -29.16
N ILE A 111 9.39 10.29 -29.45
CA ILE A 111 10.05 9.23 -28.67
C ILE A 111 11.38 9.78 -28.18
N GLY A 112 11.65 9.68 -26.88
CA GLY A 112 12.92 10.05 -26.27
C GLY A 112 13.56 8.84 -25.62
N GLU A 113 14.80 8.53 -25.99
CA GLU A 113 15.57 7.42 -25.44
C GLU A 113 16.73 7.94 -24.59
N TYR A 114 16.89 7.34 -23.41
CA TYR A 114 17.88 7.73 -22.42
C TYR A 114 18.54 6.47 -21.86
N SER A 115 19.79 6.59 -21.43
CA SER A 115 20.52 5.51 -20.76
C SER A 115 21.23 6.08 -19.54
N ILE A 116 21.09 5.40 -18.40
CA ILE A 116 21.72 5.75 -17.13
C ILE A 116 22.65 4.60 -16.76
N LYS A 117 23.88 4.91 -16.37
CA LYS A 117 24.81 3.90 -15.84
C LYS A 117 24.34 3.42 -14.48
N LEU A 118 24.38 2.12 -14.30
CA LEU A 118 24.10 1.48 -13.01
C LEU A 118 25.34 1.53 -12.12
N LEU A 119 25.10 1.49 -10.82
CA LEU A 119 26.10 1.47 -9.77
C LEU A 119 26.14 0.07 -9.17
N ASP A 120 27.32 -0.32 -8.71
CA ASP A 120 27.48 -1.50 -7.86
C ASP A 120 27.24 -1.04 -6.41
N ILE A 121 26.09 -1.39 -5.86
CA ILE A 121 25.67 -1.00 -4.50
C ILE A 121 25.51 -2.27 -3.69
N ASP A 122 26.25 -2.36 -2.59
CA ASP A 122 26.13 -3.46 -1.64
C ASP A 122 24.71 -3.51 -1.08
N GLN A 123 24.14 -4.70 -1.10
CA GLN A 123 22.74 -4.93 -0.76
C GLN A 123 22.62 -5.41 0.70
N GLU A 124 22.17 -4.52 1.58
CA GLU A 124 21.78 -4.89 2.94
C GLU A 124 20.25 -5.01 3.01
N HIS A 125 19.75 -6.23 2.85
CA HIS A 125 18.33 -6.51 3.09
C HIS A 125 18.02 -6.51 4.58
N LEU A 126 17.10 -5.66 4.98
CA LEU A 126 16.55 -5.65 6.32
C LEU A 126 15.24 -6.43 6.33
N GLY A 127 15.23 -7.53 7.09
CA GLY A 127 14.00 -8.24 7.39
C GLY A 127 13.06 -7.35 8.19
N ILE A 128 11.92 -6.99 7.60
CA ILE A 128 10.87 -6.27 8.33
C ILE A 128 9.97 -7.31 8.99
N PRO A 129 9.92 -7.37 10.33
CA PRO A 129 9.08 -8.33 11.02
C PRO A 129 7.60 -7.97 10.83
N VAL A 130 6.76 -9.00 10.60
CA VAL A 130 5.31 -8.84 10.65
C VAL A 130 4.94 -8.47 12.08
N THR A 131 4.45 -7.25 12.25
CA THR A 131 4.20 -6.67 13.57
C THR A 131 2.73 -6.30 13.70
N GLN A 132 2.12 -6.69 14.81
CA GLN A 132 0.78 -6.23 15.15
C GLN A 132 0.87 -4.86 15.79
N TYR A 133 0.01 -3.93 15.33
CA TYR A 133 0.00 -2.57 15.81
C TYR A 133 -1.19 -2.30 16.74
N ASP A 134 -0.91 -1.74 17.92
CA ASP A 134 -1.87 -1.30 18.95
C ASP A 134 -2.89 -0.27 18.44
N SER A 135 -2.47 0.57 17.50
CA SER A 135 -3.27 1.68 16.97
C SER A 135 -3.05 1.82 15.48
N VAL A 136 -4.13 1.80 14.70
CA VAL A 136 -4.10 1.95 13.24
C VAL A 136 -5.10 3.02 12.84
N ILE A 137 -4.60 4.09 12.22
CA ILE A 137 -5.38 5.27 11.87
C ILE A 137 -5.25 5.53 10.38
N SER A 138 -6.36 5.57 9.64
CA SER A 138 -6.37 6.02 8.26
C SER A 138 -7.13 7.34 8.12
N MET A 139 -6.53 8.31 7.43
CA MET A 139 -7.07 9.66 7.23
C MET A 139 -6.73 10.21 5.84
N PRO A 140 -7.34 11.33 5.40
CA PRO A 140 -6.92 12.02 4.18
C PRO A 140 -5.44 12.42 4.25
N SER A 141 -4.67 12.05 3.22
CA SER A 141 -3.23 12.34 3.15
C SER A 141 -2.94 13.85 3.15
N SER A 142 -3.81 14.64 2.51
CA SER A 142 -3.73 16.09 2.45
C SER A 142 -3.88 16.76 3.83
N GLU A 143 -4.76 16.23 4.69
CA GLU A 143 -4.94 16.74 6.06
C GLU A 143 -3.72 16.39 6.92
N PHE A 144 -3.19 15.17 6.82
CA PHE A 144 -1.96 14.80 7.51
C PHE A 144 -0.76 15.67 7.07
N GLN A 145 -0.60 15.90 5.75
CA GLN A 145 0.43 16.79 5.21
C GLN A 145 0.31 18.20 5.77
N ARG A 146 -0.92 18.73 5.82
CA ARG A 146 -1.19 20.06 6.39
C ARG A 146 -0.80 20.11 7.87
N ILE A 147 -1.20 19.11 8.66
CA ILE A 147 -0.86 19.03 10.08
C ILE A 147 0.66 19.06 10.29
N CYS A 148 1.42 18.22 9.57
CA CYS A 148 2.89 18.20 9.69
C CYS A 148 3.53 19.54 9.32
N ARG A 149 3.08 20.17 8.23
CA ARG A 149 3.59 21.47 7.78
C ARG A 149 3.28 22.58 8.79
N ASP A 150 2.05 22.66 9.26
CA ASP A 150 1.59 23.71 10.16
C ASP A 150 2.29 23.58 11.53
N LEU A 151 2.40 22.35 12.05
CA LEU A 151 3.06 22.08 13.34
C LEU A 151 4.58 22.28 13.30
N SER A 152 5.24 22.06 12.15
CA SER A 152 6.68 22.33 11.98
C SER A 152 7.06 23.80 12.06
N GLN A 153 6.09 24.73 12.04
CA GLN A 153 6.37 26.15 12.28
C GLN A 153 6.58 26.45 13.78
N LEU A 154 6.16 25.56 14.67
CA LEU A 154 6.17 25.78 16.13
C LEU A 154 7.23 24.96 16.86
N GLY A 155 7.68 23.84 16.30
CA GLY A 155 8.69 22.99 16.91
C GLY A 155 9.13 21.84 16.00
N GLU A 156 10.16 21.11 16.44
CA GLU A 156 10.80 20.05 15.66
C GLU A 156 10.28 18.65 15.97
N SER A 157 9.60 18.50 17.10
CA SER A 157 9.10 17.23 17.62
C SER A 157 7.58 17.27 17.71
N ILE A 158 6.92 16.26 17.16
CA ILE A 158 5.46 16.08 17.24
C ILE A 158 5.16 14.88 18.12
N ARG A 159 4.31 15.10 19.12
CA ARG A 159 3.70 14.04 19.91
C ARG A 159 2.40 13.61 19.24
N ILE A 160 2.27 12.31 19.00
CA ILE A 160 1.10 11.67 18.40
C ILE A 160 0.45 10.80 19.47
N ASP A 161 -0.75 11.18 19.91
CA ASP A 161 -1.53 10.46 20.92
C ASP A 161 -2.78 9.83 20.28
N ALA A 162 -2.81 8.51 20.19
CA ALA A 162 -3.97 7.73 19.76
C ALA A 162 -4.78 7.27 20.97
N SER A 163 -6.04 7.68 21.05
CA SER A 163 -6.93 7.38 22.18
C SER A 163 -8.38 7.18 21.75
N LYS A 164 -9.26 6.88 22.72
CA LYS A 164 -10.70 6.74 22.48
C LYS A 164 -11.35 8.05 22.02
N GLU A 165 -10.73 9.21 22.29
CA GLU A 165 -11.25 10.51 21.85
C GLU A 165 -10.95 10.81 20.38
N GLY A 166 -9.94 10.14 19.81
CA GLY A 166 -9.39 10.42 18.49
C GLY A 166 -7.87 10.33 18.47
N ILE A 167 -7.29 10.78 17.36
CA ILE A 167 -5.85 10.97 17.20
C ILE A 167 -5.50 12.45 17.40
N ARG A 168 -4.58 12.72 18.32
CA ARG A 168 -4.11 14.07 18.63
C ARG A 168 -2.66 14.22 18.16
N PHE A 169 -2.40 15.35 17.54
CA PHE A 169 -1.08 15.80 17.13
C PHE A 169 -0.73 17.03 17.95
N SER A 170 0.39 17.04 18.65
CA SER A 170 0.80 18.18 19.47
C SER A 170 2.28 18.51 19.36
N VAL A 171 2.59 19.78 19.50
CA VAL A 171 3.95 20.32 19.50
C VAL A 171 4.07 21.31 20.64
N GLU A 172 5.23 21.28 21.30
CA GLU A 172 5.70 22.29 22.22
C GLU A 172 7.07 22.77 21.74
N GLY A 173 7.18 24.06 21.44
CA GLY A 173 8.45 24.69 21.08
C GLY A 173 8.51 26.13 21.57
N ASP A 174 9.60 26.81 21.23
CA ASP A 174 9.96 28.10 21.85
C ASP A 174 8.91 29.21 21.62
N VAL A 175 8.25 29.18 20.46
CA VAL A 175 7.24 30.18 20.08
C VAL A 175 5.90 29.91 20.76
N GLY A 176 5.61 28.66 21.12
CA GLY A 176 4.36 28.27 21.77
C GLY A 176 4.01 26.80 21.60
N LYS A 177 2.76 26.47 21.96
CA LYS A 177 2.20 25.12 21.86
C LYS A 177 1.08 25.07 20.84
N ALA A 178 0.95 23.94 20.15
CA ALA A 178 -0.16 23.67 19.25
C ALA A 178 -0.68 22.25 19.43
N SER A 179 -1.99 22.06 19.23
CA SER A 179 -2.63 20.76 19.28
C SER A 179 -3.77 20.68 18.28
N VAL A 180 -3.80 19.61 17.48
CA VAL A 180 -4.85 19.28 16.52
C VAL A 180 -5.41 17.91 16.90
N LEU A 181 -6.74 17.79 17.00
CA LEU A 181 -7.43 16.55 17.33
C LEU A 181 -8.35 16.16 16.17
N LEU A 182 -8.14 14.97 15.61
CA LEU A 182 -9.02 14.37 14.63
C LEU A 182 -9.83 13.25 15.28
N LYS A 183 -11.16 13.34 15.15
CA LYS A 183 -12.10 12.34 15.69
C LYS A 183 -12.50 11.36 14.60
N GLN A 184 -12.83 10.13 15.01
CA GLN A 184 -13.36 9.13 14.10
C GLN A 184 -14.64 9.62 13.41
N SER A 185 -14.68 9.47 12.09
CA SER A 185 -15.86 9.80 11.29
C SER A 185 -16.93 8.72 11.46
N SER A 186 -18.19 9.15 11.61
CA SER A 186 -19.33 8.23 11.71
C SER A 186 -19.44 7.38 10.44
N GLY A 187 -19.20 6.07 10.56
CA GLY A 187 -19.31 5.12 9.45
C GLY A 187 -17.98 4.62 8.85
N ALA A 188 -16.83 5.17 9.26
CA ALA A 188 -15.54 4.69 8.80
C ALA A 188 -15.05 3.50 9.65
N SER A 189 -15.07 2.30 9.08
CA SER A 189 -14.42 1.09 9.62
C SER A 189 -13.31 0.67 8.66
N ILE A 190 -12.16 0.27 9.21
CA ILE A 190 -11.08 -0.33 8.44
C ILE A 190 -11.47 -1.80 8.22
N GLU A 191 -11.73 -2.20 6.97
CA GLU A 191 -11.82 -3.61 6.60
C GLU A 191 -10.38 -4.08 6.33
N ARG A 192 -9.89 -5.06 7.09
CA ARG A 192 -8.69 -5.83 6.73
C ARG A 192 -9.17 -7.17 6.23
N GLU A 193 -8.77 -7.53 5.01
CA GLU A 193 -8.84 -8.91 4.53
C GLU A 193 -7.70 -9.65 5.26
N GLU A 194 -8.06 -10.49 6.22
CA GLU A 194 -7.13 -11.46 6.80
C GLU A 194 -7.18 -12.71 5.91
N GLU A 195 -6.21 -12.86 4.99
CA GLU A 195 -5.93 -14.16 4.39
C GLU A 195 -5.32 -15.05 5.48
N SER A 196 -6.15 -15.95 6.01
CA SER A 196 -5.70 -17.15 6.70
C SER A 196 -6.03 -18.31 5.78
N GLU A 197 -5.03 -18.74 5.00
CA GLU A 197 -5.09 -20.02 4.30
C GLU A 197 -4.89 -21.11 5.35
N GLU A 198 -5.99 -21.64 5.88
CA GLU A 198 -6.00 -22.98 6.46
C GLU A 198 -6.39 -23.92 5.31
N GLU A 199 -5.38 -24.57 4.72
CA GLU A 199 -5.57 -25.71 3.82
C GLU A 199 -6.16 -26.88 4.64
N GLU A 200 -7.46 -27.16 4.46
CA GLU A 200 -8.04 -28.43 4.88
C GLU A 200 -7.69 -29.49 3.82
N GLU A 201 -6.83 -30.44 4.19
CA GLU A 201 -6.56 -31.67 3.44
C GLU A 201 -7.84 -32.50 3.35
N GLU A 202 -8.41 -32.66 2.15
CA GLU A 202 -9.47 -33.65 1.89
C GLU A 202 -8.83 -35.04 1.77
N GLU A 203 -9.08 -35.90 2.76
CA GLU A 203 -8.80 -37.34 2.67
C GLU A 203 -9.72 -37.98 1.60
N GLU A 204 -9.13 -38.59 0.57
CA GLU A 204 -9.84 -39.42 -0.41
C GLU A 204 -10.26 -40.75 0.26
N ASP A 205 -11.55 -40.90 0.57
CA ASP A 205 -12.14 -42.20 0.96
C ASP A 205 -12.27 -43.12 -0.27
N GLU A 206 -11.70 -44.32 -0.14
CA GLU A 206 -11.71 -45.39 -1.13
C GLU A 206 -13.14 -45.95 -1.38
N ASP A 207 -13.58 -45.93 -2.64
CA ASP A 207 -14.81 -46.60 -3.10
C ASP A 207 -14.65 -48.13 -3.10
N GLU A 208 -15.27 -48.84 -2.14
CA GLU A 208 -15.56 -50.28 -2.25
C GLU A 208 -16.98 -50.52 -2.80
N ASP A 209 -17.01 -51.07 -4.02
CA ASP A 209 -17.90 -52.13 -4.52
C ASP A 209 -19.35 -52.23 -4.02
N VAL A 210 -20.33 -51.92 -4.90
CA VAL A 210 -21.48 -52.81 -5.15
C VAL A 210 -21.97 -52.71 -6.61
N LYS A 211 -21.85 -53.82 -7.36
CA LYS A 211 -22.72 -54.19 -8.49
C LYS A 211 -23.59 -55.39 -8.07
N PRO A 212 -24.58 -55.82 -8.86
CA PRO A 212 -25.65 -55.08 -9.53
C PRO A 212 -27.02 -55.73 -9.18
N ASN A 213 -28.14 -55.18 -9.65
CA ASN A 213 -29.26 -56.05 -10.05
C ASN A 213 -30.09 -55.44 -11.17
N VAL A 214 -30.50 -56.36 -12.04
CA VAL A 214 -31.03 -56.23 -13.39
C VAL A 214 -32.57 -56.15 -13.35
N ASP A 215 -33.15 -55.82 -14.51
CA ASP A 215 -34.51 -56.13 -15.02
C ASP A 215 -35.39 -54.86 -15.21
N GLU A 216 -36.14 -54.63 -16.28
CA GLU A 216 -36.31 -55.20 -17.64
C GLU A 216 -37.12 -54.12 -18.42
N ASP A 217 -37.10 -54.22 -19.75
CA ASP A 217 -37.71 -53.32 -20.74
C ASP A 217 -39.25 -53.17 -20.68
N GLU A 218 -39.79 -52.01 -21.10
CA GLU A 218 -40.76 -51.86 -22.22
C GLU A 218 -41.54 -50.52 -22.21
N GLU A 219 -41.90 -50.08 -23.43
CA GLU A 219 -42.52 -48.81 -23.83
C GLU A 219 -44.00 -48.62 -23.40
N GLY A 220 -44.46 -47.36 -23.35
CA GLY A 220 -45.91 -47.04 -23.35
C GLY A 220 -46.26 -45.58 -23.05
N ASP A 221 -46.87 -44.91 -24.03
CA ASP A 221 -47.33 -43.51 -24.04
C ASP A 221 -48.60 -43.25 -23.18
N VAL A 222 -49.01 -41.97 -23.06
CA VAL A 222 -50.32 -41.39 -22.64
C VAL A 222 -50.36 -40.50 -21.35
N LYS A 223 -50.58 -39.19 -21.57
CA LYS A 223 -51.01 -38.11 -20.63
C LYS A 223 -52.52 -38.22 -20.23
N PRO A 224 -53.15 -37.26 -19.50
CA PRO A 224 -52.92 -36.66 -18.17
C PRO A 224 -54.20 -36.65 -17.26
N LYS A 225 -54.10 -36.33 -15.95
CA LYS A 225 -54.99 -35.41 -15.15
C LYS A 225 -55.09 -35.69 -13.64
N ASP A 226 -54.79 -34.64 -12.87
CA ASP A 226 -55.45 -34.08 -11.67
C ASP A 226 -56.18 -34.98 -10.64
N LYS A 227 -55.74 -34.92 -9.37
CA LYS A 227 -56.53 -34.38 -8.23
C LYS A 227 -55.75 -34.29 -6.89
N LYS A 228 -55.45 -33.03 -6.52
CA LYS A 228 -55.52 -32.37 -5.19
C LYS A 228 -55.61 -33.22 -3.89
N ARG A 229 -54.69 -32.93 -2.95
CA ARG A 229 -54.95 -32.38 -1.58
C ARG A 229 -53.61 -32.05 -0.89
N LYS A 230 -53.20 -30.78 -0.76
CA LYS A 230 -53.47 -29.75 0.29
C LYS A 230 -52.55 -29.83 1.53
N SER A 231 -51.59 -28.92 1.64
CA SER A 231 -51.25 -28.25 2.91
C SER A 231 -50.40 -26.97 2.70
N SER A 232 -51.03 -25.84 3.03
CA SER A 232 -50.46 -24.62 3.64
C SER A 232 -49.05 -24.15 3.27
N LYS A 233 -48.96 -23.07 2.47
CA LYS A 233 -47.88 -22.08 2.62
C LYS A 233 -48.49 -20.69 2.65
N GLY A 234 -48.60 -20.15 3.87
CA GLY A 234 -48.87 -18.73 4.10
C GLY A 234 -47.71 -17.93 3.53
N GLY A 235 -48.04 -16.94 2.69
CA GLY A 235 -47.07 -16.01 2.15
C GLY A 235 -46.47 -15.18 3.27
N ASN A 236 -45.17 -15.35 3.51
CA ASN A 236 -44.40 -14.37 4.25
C ASN A 236 -43.62 -13.52 3.25
N LYS A 237 -44.00 -12.25 3.15
CA LYS A 237 -43.29 -11.21 2.40
C LYS A 237 -41.89 -11.10 3.00
N THR A 238 -40.87 -11.56 2.29
CA THR A 238 -39.49 -11.13 2.54
C THR A 238 -39.42 -9.63 2.24
N LYS A 239 -39.50 -8.83 3.31
CA LYS A 239 -39.06 -7.45 3.31
C LYS A 239 -37.62 -7.47 2.77
N LYS A 240 -37.41 -6.95 1.56
CA LYS A 240 -36.11 -6.46 1.13
C LYS A 240 -35.69 -5.41 2.16
N VAL A 241 -34.88 -5.83 3.13
CA VAL A 241 -34.07 -4.90 3.91
C VAL A 241 -33.17 -4.26 2.86
N LYS A 242 -33.51 -3.02 2.49
CA LYS A 242 -32.58 -2.16 1.77
C LYS A 242 -31.35 -2.07 2.68
N LYS A 243 -30.30 -2.80 2.34
CA LYS A 243 -28.97 -2.62 2.91
C LYS A 243 -28.68 -1.14 2.70
N ALA A 244 -28.70 -0.36 3.78
CA ALA A 244 -28.29 1.03 3.71
C ALA A 244 -26.88 1.00 3.10
N LYS A 245 -26.71 1.68 1.96
CA LYS A 245 -25.36 2.01 1.50
C LYS A 245 -24.73 2.75 2.67
N LYS A 246 -23.78 2.11 3.34
CA LYS A 246 -22.93 2.77 4.32
C LYS A 246 -22.09 3.70 3.46
N ASP A 247 -22.43 4.99 3.49
CA ASP A 247 -21.61 6.01 2.85
C ASP A 247 -20.23 5.91 3.50
N VAL A 248 -19.29 5.24 2.82
CA VAL A 248 -17.88 5.31 3.19
C VAL A 248 -17.52 6.76 2.95
N VAL A 249 -17.33 7.50 4.03
CA VAL A 249 -16.86 8.88 3.95
C VAL A 249 -15.42 8.77 3.47
N GLU A 250 -15.19 8.86 2.16
CA GLU A 250 -13.85 8.84 1.54
C GLU A 250 -12.93 9.88 2.18
N ASP A 251 -13.50 10.95 2.72
CA ASP A 251 -12.81 12.07 3.38
C ASP A 251 -12.72 11.92 4.91
N GLY A 252 -13.11 10.77 5.46
CA GLY A 252 -13.22 10.52 6.89
C GLY A 252 -11.94 9.98 7.54
N VAL A 253 -11.87 10.08 8.87
CA VAL A 253 -10.84 9.47 9.71
C VAL A 253 -11.39 8.16 10.30
N SER A 254 -10.64 7.08 10.11
CA SER A 254 -10.92 5.77 10.71
C SER A 254 -9.84 5.44 11.73
N ILE A 255 -10.25 4.92 12.89
CA ILE A 255 -9.36 4.63 14.01
C ILE A 255 -9.70 3.22 14.50
N SER A 256 -8.72 2.32 14.43
CA SER A 256 -8.74 1.03 15.11
C SER A 256 -7.78 1.12 16.30
N LEU A 257 -8.33 1.04 17.51
CA LEU A 257 -7.60 1.25 18.76
C LEU A 257 -7.71 -0.02 19.63
N GLN A 258 -6.62 -0.77 19.74
CA GLN A 258 -6.48 -1.86 20.71
C GLN A 258 -5.98 -1.30 22.05
N GLN A 259 -4.90 -0.52 22.02
CA GLN A 259 -4.33 0.15 23.18
C GLN A 259 -4.04 1.63 22.89
N GLN A 260 -4.09 2.48 23.92
CA GLN A 260 -3.68 3.88 23.80
C GLN A 260 -2.17 3.96 23.59
N VAL A 261 -1.75 4.76 22.61
CA VAL A 261 -0.35 4.96 22.26
C VAL A 261 -0.05 6.45 22.22
N SER A 262 1.08 6.84 22.80
CA SER A 262 1.56 8.23 22.83
C SER A 262 3.06 8.22 22.56
N LEU A 263 3.46 8.66 21.38
CA LEU A 263 4.87 8.64 20.95
C LEU A 263 5.27 9.98 20.33
N THR A 264 6.56 10.29 20.41
CA THR A 264 7.13 11.53 19.86
C THR A 264 7.97 11.21 18.63
N PHE A 265 7.82 12.00 17.57
CA PHE A 265 8.56 11.82 16.31
C PHE A 265 9.18 13.12 15.82
N SER A 266 10.16 13.02 14.93
CA SER A 266 10.76 14.18 14.26
C SER A 266 9.87 14.67 13.11
N LEU A 267 9.45 15.94 13.18
CA LEU A 267 8.65 16.57 12.12
C LEU A 267 9.41 16.70 10.80
N LYS A 268 10.74 16.74 10.83
CA LYS A 268 11.57 16.74 9.63
C LYS A 268 11.30 15.51 8.76
N TYR A 269 11.27 14.32 9.37
CA TYR A 269 11.01 13.07 8.64
C TYR A 269 9.55 12.97 8.19
N LEU A 270 8.59 13.31 9.04
CA LEU A 270 7.18 13.28 8.64
C LEU A 270 6.89 14.24 7.49
N ASN A 271 7.47 15.45 7.48
CA ASN A 271 7.36 16.36 6.34
C ASN A 271 7.95 15.75 5.05
N ASN A 272 9.08 15.04 5.13
CA ASN A 272 9.62 14.32 3.99
C ASN A 272 8.65 13.22 3.50
N PHE A 273 8.06 12.44 4.41
CA PHE A 273 7.13 11.37 4.04
C PHE A 273 5.85 11.90 3.40
N THR A 274 5.39 13.08 3.81
CA THR A 274 4.19 13.71 3.21
C THR A 274 4.37 14.13 1.76
N ARG A 275 5.59 14.04 1.19
CA ARG A 275 5.81 14.16 -0.27
C ARG A 275 5.08 13.06 -1.06
N SER A 276 4.69 11.95 -0.43
CA SER A 276 3.87 10.89 -1.03
C SER A 276 2.38 11.26 -1.19
N THR A 277 1.93 12.39 -0.63
CA THR A 277 0.52 12.83 -0.72
C THR A 277 -0.06 12.83 -2.16
N PRO A 278 0.68 13.18 -3.23
CA PRO A 278 0.16 13.12 -4.60
C PRO A 278 -0.02 11.70 -5.18
N LEU A 279 0.46 10.66 -4.49
CA LEU A 279 0.30 9.26 -4.88
C LEU A 279 -1.03 8.68 -4.38
N SER A 280 -1.42 9.01 -3.15
CA SER A 280 -2.60 8.46 -2.51
C SER A 280 -3.42 9.53 -1.80
N ASN A 281 -4.74 9.45 -1.92
CA ASN A 281 -5.68 10.32 -1.22
C ASN A 281 -5.74 10.04 0.28
N ARG A 282 -5.21 8.90 0.72
CA ARG A 282 -5.24 8.46 2.11
C ARG A 282 -3.85 8.10 2.60
N VAL A 283 -3.66 8.20 3.90
CA VAL A 283 -2.46 7.74 4.60
C VAL A 283 -2.88 6.91 5.80
N THR A 284 -2.17 5.81 6.05
CA THR A 284 -2.38 4.95 7.21
C THR A 284 -1.18 5.04 8.16
N LEU A 285 -1.43 5.37 9.43
CA LEU A 285 -0.45 5.42 10.50
C LEU A 285 -0.69 4.23 11.42
N SER A 286 0.33 3.40 11.61
CA SER A 286 0.30 2.28 12.56
C SER A 286 1.32 2.54 13.67
N LEU A 287 0.84 2.62 14.92
CA LEU A 287 1.62 2.96 16.10
C LEU A 287 1.55 1.87 17.16
N SER A 288 2.65 1.63 17.85
CA SER A 288 2.74 0.75 19.03
C SER A 288 3.93 1.15 19.87
N LYS A 289 3.91 0.86 21.17
CA LYS A 289 5.06 1.12 22.02
C LYS A 289 6.26 0.29 21.54
N ASP A 290 7.46 0.87 21.58
CA ASP A 290 8.74 0.20 21.26
C ASP A 290 8.89 -0.30 19.80
N ILE A 291 7.96 0.06 18.91
CA ILE A 291 7.97 -0.27 17.49
C ILE A 291 8.02 1.03 16.68
N PRO A 292 8.80 1.10 15.58
CA PRO A 292 8.79 2.25 14.68
C PRO A 292 7.36 2.56 14.17
N LEU A 293 7.04 3.85 14.04
CA LEU A 293 5.83 4.27 13.33
C LEU A 293 5.89 3.74 11.90
N LEU A 294 4.87 3.00 11.49
CA LEU A 294 4.65 2.65 10.08
C LEU A 294 3.67 3.65 9.47
N LEU A 295 4.09 4.30 8.39
CA LEU A 295 3.29 5.24 7.63
C LEU A 295 3.19 4.78 6.18
N GLU A 296 1.96 4.50 5.72
CA GLU A 296 1.70 3.82 4.46
C GLU A 296 0.83 4.67 3.52
N TYR A 297 1.26 4.75 2.26
CA TYR A 297 0.51 5.30 1.14
C TYR A 297 0.32 4.21 0.08
N GLU A 298 -0.92 3.78 -0.10
CA GLU A 298 -1.31 2.79 -1.11
C GLU A 298 -1.94 3.48 -2.32
N PHE A 299 -1.58 3.05 -3.51
CA PHE A 299 -2.04 3.61 -4.78
C PHE A 299 -2.13 2.52 -5.84
N ALA A 300 -2.76 2.81 -6.99
CA ALA A 300 -3.10 1.78 -7.98
C ALA A 300 -1.91 0.93 -8.47
N ALA A 301 -0.71 1.50 -8.51
CA ALA A 301 0.49 0.82 -8.98
C ALA A 301 1.26 0.08 -7.86
N GLY A 302 0.87 0.23 -6.58
CA GLY A 302 1.55 -0.39 -5.44
C GLY A 302 1.51 0.47 -4.18
N HIS A 303 2.60 0.48 -3.41
CA HIS A 303 2.64 1.20 -2.13
C HIS A 303 4.01 1.78 -1.78
N ILE A 304 4.00 2.82 -0.94
CA ILE A 304 5.18 3.32 -0.23
C ILE A 304 4.91 3.22 1.27
N LYS A 305 5.83 2.57 1.99
CA LYS A 305 5.82 2.48 3.45
C LYS A 305 7.07 3.16 4.00
N TYR A 306 6.88 3.93 5.06
CA TYR A 306 7.94 4.56 5.82
C TYR A 306 7.92 4.04 7.24
N PHE A 307 9.08 3.68 7.76
CA PHE A 307 9.26 3.31 9.17
C PHE A 307 10.10 4.40 9.84
N LEU A 308 9.64 4.90 10.98
CA LEU A 308 10.33 5.97 11.71
C LEU A 308 10.43 5.63 13.18
N ALA A 309 11.67 5.57 13.69
CA ALA A 309 11.90 5.37 15.10
C ALA A 309 11.33 6.55 15.92
N PRO A 310 10.66 6.28 17.05
CA PRO A 310 10.25 7.34 17.96
C PRO A 310 11.48 8.03 18.56
N LYS A 311 11.34 9.32 18.87
CA LYS A 311 12.28 10.00 19.76
C LYS A 311 12.07 9.45 21.16
N ILE A 312 13.14 8.96 21.78
CA ILE A 312 13.14 8.61 23.20
C ILE A 312 12.93 9.92 23.97
N GLY A 313 11.84 10.01 24.74
CA GLY A 313 11.63 11.10 25.66
C GLY A 313 12.40 10.85 26.97
N ASP A 314 12.74 11.92 27.69
CA ASP A 314 13.40 11.81 29.01
C ASP A 314 12.56 11.02 30.03
N GLU A 315 11.26 10.83 29.80
CA GLU A 315 10.35 10.06 30.67
C GLU A 315 10.54 8.52 30.60
N ASP A 316 11.15 7.99 29.53
CA ASP A 316 11.48 6.56 29.41
C ASP A 316 12.95 6.26 29.81
N ALA A 317 13.68 7.25 30.34
CA ALA A 317 15.08 7.14 30.75
C ALA A 317 15.27 6.84 32.26
N GLU A 318 14.19 6.50 32.99
CA GLU A 318 14.22 6.07 34.39
C GLU A 318 14.00 4.55 34.57
#